data_AF-A0A426QH79-F1
#
_entry.id   AF-A0A426QH79-F1
#
_cell.length_a   1.000
_cell.length_b   1.000
_cell.length_c   1.000
_cell.angle_alpha   90.00
_cell.angle_beta   90.00
_cell.angle_gamma   90.00
#
_symmetry.space_group_name_H-M   'P 1'
#
loop_
_entity.id
_entity.type
_entity.pdbx_description
1 polymer ?
#
loop_
_entity_poly.entity_id
_entity_poly.type
_entity_poly.pdbx_seq_one_letter_code
_entity_poly.pdbx_strand_id
1 'polypeptide(L)'
;MNAGDLTQARAITRELIELKGRTPQLRDLQRSLDTAIQVQIDSLHKLANEHYRSQRYQEARTTWEEVLKLDPQDPQARALIERADRVIQKLESLHQEDGNPAAAAQ
;
A
#
# COMPACT_ATOMS: atom_id res chain seq x y z
N MET A 1 0.43 7.97 -13.23
CA MET A 1 -0.70 7.04 -13.04
C MET A 1 -0.76 6.73 -11.56
N ASN A 2 -1.88 7.02 -10.92
CA ASN A 2 -2.10 6.67 -9.52
C ASN A 2 -2.72 5.26 -9.41
N ALA A 3 -2.69 4.64 -8.24
CA ALA A 3 -3.30 3.33 -8.00
C ALA A 3 -4.79 3.29 -8.38
N GLY A 4 -5.50 4.41 -8.20
CA GLY A 4 -6.89 4.58 -8.63
C GLY A 4 -7.09 4.40 -10.14
N ASP A 5 -6.20 4.97 -10.96
CA ASP A 5 -6.33 4.89 -12.43
C ASP A 5 -6.17 3.45 -12.91
N LEU A 6 -5.20 2.72 -12.34
CA LEU A 6 -4.91 1.34 -12.72
C LEU A 6 -6.00 0.36 -12.27
N THR A 7 -6.55 0.54 -11.06
CA THR A 7 -7.65 -0.29 -10.56
C THR A 7 -8.93 -0.07 -11.37
N GLN A 8 -9.23 1.19 -11.71
CA GLN A 8 -10.37 1.52 -12.56
C GLN A 8 -10.21 0.94 -13.96
N ALA A 9 -9.03 1.10 -14.58
CA ALA A 9 -8.75 0.53 -15.90
C ALA A 9 -8.89 -1.00 -15.92
N ARG A 10 -8.43 -1.69 -14.87
CA ARG A 10 -8.60 -3.14 -14.68
C ARG A 10 -10.08 -3.52 -14.56
N ALA A 11 -10.86 -2.77 -13.79
CA ALA A 11 -12.29 -3.01 -13.61
C ALA A 11 -13.07 -2.84 -14.93
N ILE A 12 -12.84 -1.75 -15.66
CA ILE A 12 -13.46 -1.49 -16.97
C ILE A 12 -13.10 -2.60 -17.97
N THR A 13 -11.82 -3.01 -18.01
CA THR A 13 -11.37 -4.08 -18.92
C THR A 13 -12.08 -5.41 -18.61
N ARG A 14 -12.27 -5.73 -17.32
CA ARG A 14 -13.04 -6.91 -16.90
C ARG A 14 -14.49 -6.83 -17.34
N GLU A 15 -15.15 -5.70 -17.11
CA GLU A 15 -16.54 -5.47 -17.53
C GLU A 15 -16.70 -5.61 -19.05
N LEU A 16 -15.77 -5.06 -19.83
CA LEU A 16 -15.76 -5.20 -21.29
C LEU A 16 -15.63 -6.66 -21.75
N ILE A 17 -14.82 -7.45 -21.05
CA ILE A 17 -14.68 -8.90 -21.33
C ILE A 17 -15.97 -9.65 -21.00
N GLU A 18 -16.64 -9.29 -19.90
CA GLU A 18 -17.93 -9.88 -19.52
C GLU A 18 -19.03 -9.54 -20.53
N LEU A 19 -19.07 -8.30 -21.05
CA LEU A 19 -20.10 -7.84 -22.00
C LEU A 19 -19.87 -8.29 -23.44
N LYS A 20 -18.64 -8.18 -23.95
CA LYS A 20 -18.31 -8.40 -25.37
C LYS A 20 -17.70 -9.78 -25.63
N GLY A 21 -17.48 -10.56 -24.56
CA GLY A 21 -16.71 -11.79 -24.60
C GLY A 21 -15.20 -11.54 -24.63
N ARG A 22 -14.43 -12.59 -24.34
CA ARG A 22 -12.97 -12.54 -24.32
C ARG A 22 -12.42 -12.49 -25.76
N THR A 23 -12.04 -11.30 -26.22
CA THR A 23 -11.32 -11.09 -27.49
C THR A 23 -9.80 -11.07 -27.28
N PRO A 24 -8.99 -11.35 -28.33
CA PRO A 24 -7.54 -11.24 -28.24
C PRO A 24 -7.07 -9.86 -27.77
N GLN A 25 -7.69 -8.78 -28.28
CA GLN A 25 -7.32 -7.40 -27.93
C GLN A 25 -7.60 -7.10 -26.45
N LEU A 26 -8.74 -7.53 -25.92
CA LEU A 26 -9.07 -7.35 -24.50
C LEU A 26 -8.16 -8.19 -23.61
N ARG A 27 -7.76 -9.38 -24.05
CA ARG A 27 -6.78 -10.21 -23.33
C ARG A 27 -5.40 -9.55 -23.28
N ASP A 28 -4.93 -8.99 -24.39
CA ASP A 28 -3.64 -8.30 -24.46
C ASP A 28 -3.64 -7.02 -23.62
N LEU A 29 -4.76 -6.28 -23.62
CA LEU A 29 -4.97 -5.13 -22.75
C LEU A 29 -4.95 -5.55 -21.28
N GLN A 30 -5.69 -6.60 -20.90
CA GLN A 30 -5.70 -7.11 -19.54
C GLN A 30 -4.28 -7.50 -19.08
N ARG A 31 -3.52 -8.24 -19.91
CA ARG A 31 -2.14 -8.62 -19.59
C ARG A 31 -1.22 -7.41 -19.42
N SER A 32 -1.36 -6.42 -20.28
CA SER A 32 -0.58 -5.17 -20.20
C SER A 32 -0.88 -4.40 -18.93
N LEU A 33 -2.16 -4.33 -18.54
CA LEU A 33 -2.59 -3.73 -17.27
C LEU A 33 -2.06 -4.49 -16.06
N ASP A 34 -2.17 -5.82 -16.05
CA ASP A 34 -1.65 -6.66 -14.97
C ASP A 34 -0.14 -6.47 -14.79
N THR A 35 0.60 -6.34 -15.90
CA THR A 35 2.04 -6.04 -15.88
C THR A 35 2.33 -4.65 -15.30
N ALA A 36 1.58 -3.63 -15.74
CA ALA A 36 1.74 -2.27 -15.24
C ALA A 36 1.42 -2.17 -13.74
N ILE A 37 0.39 -2.88 -13.28
CA ILE A 37 0.03 -2.98 -11.87
C ILE A 37 1.16 -3.64 -11.06
N GLN A 38 1.73 -4.75 -11.56
CA GLN A 38 2.82 -5.41 -10.87
C GLN A 38 4.06 -4.52 -10.75
N VAL A 39 4.44 -3.82 -11.81
CA VAL A 39 5.56 -2.86 -11.79
C VAL A 39 5.30 -1.75 -10.78
N GLN A 40 4.07 -1.25 -10.69
CA GLN A 40 3.69 -0.23 -9.72
C GLN A 40 3.74 -0.76 -8.28
N ILE A 41 3.26 -1.98 -8.03
CA ILE A 41 3.36 -2.65 -6.73
C ILE A 41 4.83 -2.77 -6.30
N ASP A 42 5.70 -3.25 -7.17
CA ASP A 42 7.12 -3.40 -6.89
C ASP A 42 7.78 -2.06 -6.56
N SER A 43 7.42 -1.00 -7.28
CA SER A 43 7.90 0.36 -7.02
C SER A 43 7.42 0.90 -5.67
N LEU A 44 6.16 0.67 -5.32
CA LEU A 44 5.59 1.10 -4.05
C LEU A 44 6.23 0.35 -2.88
N HIS A 45 6.48 -0.96 -3.01
CA HIS A 45 7.22 -1.73 -1.99
C HIS A 45 8.62 -1.18 -1.77
N LYS A 46 9.35 -0.85 -2.84
CA LYS A 46 10.69 -0.24 -2.72
C LYS A 46 10.63 1.10 -1.99
N LEU A 47 9.71 1.97 -2.39
CA LEU A 47 9.51 3.28 -1.76
C LEU A 47 9.13 3.16 -0.28
N ALA A 48 8.19 2.29 0.05
CA ALA A 48 7.76 2.04 1.43
C ALA A 48 8.92 1.53 2.30
N ASN A 49 9.74 0.61 1.75
CA ASN A 49 10.93 0.12 2.42
C ASN A 49 11.97 1.24 2.65
N GLU A 50 12.12 2.16 1.70
CA GLU A 50 12.99 3.34 1.88
C GLU A 50 12.46 4.25 2.99
N HIS A 51 11.16 4.57 3.01
CA HIS A 51 10.54 5.32 4.11
C HIS A 51 10.78 4.63 5.46
N TYR A 52 10.57 3.32 5.53
CA TYR A 52 10.76 2.56 6.76
C TYR A 52 12.21 2.59 7.24
N ARG A 53 13.17 2.43 6.32
CA ARG A 53 14.62 2.52 6.64
C ARG A 53 15.03 3.93 7.08
N SER A 54 14.36 4.95 6.58
CA SER A 54 14.52 6.34 7.03
C SER A 54 13.74 6.68 8.31
N GLN A 55 13.19 5.68 9.03
CA GLN A 55 12.36 5.87 10.22
C GLN A 55 11.08 6.70 9.99
N ARG A 56 10.68 6.88 8.72
CA ARG A 56 9.45 7.56 8.30
C ARG A 56 8.30 6.56 8.30
N TYR A 57 7.95 6.04 9.47
CA TYR A 57 7.04 4.89 9.60
C TYR A 57 5.62 5.19 9.10
N GLN A 58 5.13 6.41 9.30
CA GLN A 58 3.81 6.82 8.80
C GLN A 58 3.77 6.83 7.26
N GLU A 59 4.81 7.38 6.61
CA GLU A 59 4.92 7.39 5.14
C GLU A 59 5.07 5.97 4.59
N ALA A 60 5.85 5.11 5.27
CA ALA A 60 5.98 3.70 4.89
C ALA A 60 4.64 2.97 4.93
N ARG A 61 3.89 3.15 6.05
CA ARG A 61 2.55 2.60 6.24
C ARG A 61 1.60 3.04 5.13
N THR A 62 1.49 4.34 4.87
CA THR A 62 0.64 4.89 3.80
C THR A 62 1.02 4.34 2.42
N THR A 63 2.32 4.16 2.16
CA THR A 63 2.79 3.62 0.88
C THR A 63 2.41 2.15 0.70
N TRP A 64 2.47 1.33 1.76
CA TRP A 64 1.96 -0.05 1.71
C TRP A 64 0.43 -0.12 1.60
N GLU A 65 -0.31 0.86 2.12
CA GLU A 65 -1.75 0.94 1.88
C GLU A 65 -2.07 1.16 0.39
N GLU A 66 -1.24 1.92 -0.34
CA GLU A 66 -1.36 2.04 -1.80
C GLU A 66 -1.10 0.70 -2.52
N VAL A 67 -0.18 -0.13 -2.01
CA VAL A 67 -0.01 -1.51 -2.52
C VAL A 67 -1.31 -2.29 -2.36
N LEU A 68 -1.94 -2.23 -1.17
CA LEU A 68 -3.19 -2.95 -0.91
C LEU A 68 -4.39 -2.46 -1.73
N LYS A 69 -4.35 -1.24 -2.28
CA LYS A 69 -5.35 -0.80 -3.26
C LYS A 69 -5.19 -1.51 -4.59
N LEU A 70 -3.95 -1.81 -5.01
CA LEU A 70 -3.63 -2.50 -6.27
C LEU A 70 -3.77 -4.02 -6.15
N ASP A 71 -3.22 -4.59 -5.08
CA ASP A 71 -3.34 -5.99 -4.68
C ASP A 71 -3.82 -6.10 -3.23
N PRO A 72 -5.14 -6.21 -3.02
CA PRO A 72 -5.72 -6.37 -1.69
C PRO A 72 -5.24 -7.62 -0.94
N GLN A 73 -4.70 -8.63 -1.62
CA GLN A 73 -4.25 -9.87 -1.01
C GLN A 73 -2.74 -9.94 -0.80
N ASP A 74 -1.99 -8.86 -1.06
CA ASP A 74 -0.55 -8.82 -0.87
C ASP A 74 -0.19 -9.12 0.61
N PRO A 75 0.39 -10.31 0.91
CA PRO A 75 0.67 -10.71 2.27
C PRO A 75 1.83 -9.90 2.87
N GLN A 76 2.76 -9.43 2.04
CA GLN A 76 3.92 -8.65 2.45
C GLN A 76 3.48 -7.26 2.91
N ALA A 77 2.64 -6.57 2.14
CA ALA A 77 2.13 -5.24 2.48
C ALA A 77 1.33 -5.28 3.79
N ARG A 78 0.45 -6.28 3.98
CA ARG A 78 -0.30 -6.47 5.24
C ARG A 78 0.62 -6.63 6.45
N ALA A 79 1.60 -7.52 6.37
CA ALA A 79 2.53 -7.79 7.46
C ALA A 79 3.41 -6.56 7.79
N LEU A 80 3.80 -5.80 6.76
CA LEU A 80 4.63 -4.60 6.93
C LEU A 80 3.85 -3.41 7.52
N ILE A 81 2.57 -3.23 7.14
CA ILE A 81 1.67 -2.26 7.79
C ILE A 81 1.54 -2.58 9.27
N GLU A 82 1.23 -3.82 9.63
CA GLU A 82 1.09 -4.23 11.03
C GLU A 82 2.38 -3.98 11.83
N ARG A 83 3.54 -4.21 11.21
CA ARG A 83 4.83 -3.90 11.80
C ARG A 83 5.03 -2.40 11.98
N ALA A 84 4.70 -1.58 10.99
CA ALA A 84 4.80 -0.12 11.09
C ALA A 84 3.88 0.41 12.19
N ASP A 85 2.64 -0.06 12.26
CA ASP A 85 1.66 0.32 13.29
C ASP A 85 2.21 0.09 14.70
N ARG A 86 2.81 -1.07 14.96
CA ARG A 86 3.45 -1.34 16.26
C ARG A 86 4.57 -0.36 16.60
N VAL A 87 5.38 0.01 15.60
CA VAL A 87 6.49 0.95 15.80
C VAL A 87 5.95 2.36 16.07
N ILE A 88 4.96 2.81 15.30
CA ILE A 88 4.30 4.10 15.47
C ILE A 88 3.70 4.20 16.87
N GLN A 89 2.91 3.20 17.29
CA GLN A 89 2.30 3.16 18.63
C GLN A 89 3.36 3.20 19.73
N LYS A 90 4.47 2.46 19.58
CA LYS A 90 5.55 2.48 20.58
C LYS A 90 6.24 3.83 20.65
N LEU A 91 6.42 4.52 19.52
CA LEU A 91 7.00 5.86 19.50
C LEU A 91 6.05 6.87 20.14
N GLU A 92 4.75 6.79 19.84
CA GLU A 92 3.73 7.65 20.44
C GLU A 92 3.67 7.47 21.97
N SER A 93 3.73 6.24 22.48
CA SER A 93 3.70 5.99 23.92
C SER A 93 4.92 6.60 24.63
N LEU A 94 6.11 6.50 24.04
CA LEU A 94 7.34 7.06 24.60
C LEU A 94 7.26 8.59 24.70
N HIS A 95 6.76 9.25 23.65
CA HIS A 95 6.57 10.70 23.67
C HIS A 95 5.53 11.16 24.71
N GLN A 96 4.54 10.34 25.04
CA GLN A 96 3.56 10.63 26.09
C GLN A 96 4.13 10.42 27.50
N GLU A 97 5.02 9.44 27.68
CA GLU A 97 5.69 9.16 28.96
C GLU A 97 6.71 10.26 29.32
N ASP A 98 7.50 10.74 28.35
CA ASP A 98 8.46 11.84 28.55
C ASP A 98 7.79 13.21 28.78
N GLY A 99 6.54 13.36 28.34
CA GLY A 99 5.74 14.59 28.49
C GLY A 99 4.95 14.70 29.79
N ASN A 100 5.08 13.76 30.73
CA ASN A 100 4.30 13.75 31.96
C ASN A 100 5.05 14.39 33.15
N PRO A 101 4.79 15.67 33.53
CA PRO A 101 5.35 16.28 34.74
C PRO A 101 4.78 15.71 36.06
N ALA A 102 3.93 14.68 36.02
CA ALA A 102 3.13 14.24 37.17
C ALA A 102 3.84 13.32 38.19
N ALA A 103 5.18 13.33 38.27
CA ALA A 103 5.91 12.61 39.32
C ALA A 103 6.46 13.52 40.45
N ALA A 104 6.11 14.81 40.48
CA ALA A 104 6.67 15.77 41.44
C ALA A 104 5.79 16.10 42.67
N ALA A 105 4.73 15.33 42.98
CA ALA A 105 3.92 15.61 44.17
C ALA A 105 3.30 14.35 44.78
N GLN A 106 4.06 13.66 45.64
CA GLN A 106 3.55 12.95 46.82
C GLN A 106 4.56 13.06 47.97
#